data_AF-W5IJS7-F1
#
_entry.id   AF-W5IJS7-F1
#
_cell.length_a   1.000
_cell.length_b   1.000
_cell.length_c   1.000
_cell.angle_alpha   90.00
_cell.angle_beta   90.00
_cell.angle_gamma   90.00
#
_symmetry.space_group_name_H-M   'P 1'
#
loop_
_entity.id
_entity.type
_entity.pdbx_description
1 polymer ?
#
loop_
_entity_poly.entity_id
_entity_poly.type
_entity_poly.pdbx_seq_one_letter_code
_entity_poly.pdbx_strand_id
1 'polypeptide(L)'
;MVPEKKQPQVSEKTEGKPWFEWLAAGAVLLACLTVLSGHMKLATGIIAGFSLITALIRLIFRDRSPWKVRTVSFDCFIGFSLGFGLILVYISILLIS
;
A
#
# COMPACT_ATOMS: atom_id res chain seq x y z
N MET A 1 -11.26 -28.76 40.94
CA MET A 1 -11.75 -27.64 40.11
C MET A 1 -10.56 -27.09 39.35
N VAL A 2 -10.44 -27.42 38.06
CA VAL A 2 -9.33 -26.93 37.21
C VAL A 2 -9.69 -25.51 36.79
N PRO A 3 -8.83 -24.50 36.98
CA PRO A 3 -9.13 -23.16 36.50
C PRO A 3 -9.23 -23.19 34.97
N GLU A 4 -10.37 -22.74 34.45
CA GLU A 4 -10.62 -22.62 33.02
C GLU A 4 -9.56 -21.69 32.42
N LYS A 5 -8.67 -22.26 31.60
CA LYS A 5 -7.60 -21.52 30.93
C LYS A 5 -8.25 -20.66 29.85
N LYS A 6 -8.55 -19.41 30.18
CA LYS A 6 -9.08 -18.39 29.26
C LYS A 6 -8.11 -18.30 28.08
N GLN A 7 -8.46 -18.93 26.95
CA GLN A 7 -7.66 -18.80 25.74
C GLN A 7 -7.64 -17.31 25.37
N PRO A 8 -6.46 -16.72 25.10
CA PRO A 8 -6.43 -15.34 24.63
C PRO A 8 -7.23 -15.32 23.34
N GLN A 9 -8.39 -14.66 23.35
CA GLN A 9 -9.17 -14.47 22.14
C GLN A 9 -8.38 -13.51 21.26
N VAL A 10 -7.49 -14.09 20.46
CA VAL A 10 -6.83 -13.44 19.33
C VAL A 10 -7.97 -13.01 18.42
N SER A 11 -8.30 -11.73 18.52
CA SER A 11 -9.47 -11.15 17.88
C SER A 11 -9.19 -11.00 16.38
N GLU A 12 -9.37 -12.08 15.61
CA GLU A 12 -9.51 -12.03 14.14
C GLU A 12 -10.65 -11.08 13.74
N LYS A 13 -11.63 -10.84 14.63
CA LYS A 13 -12.70 -9.83 14.45
C LYS A 13 -12.19 -8.38 14.51
N THR A 14 -10.94 -8.16 14.90
CA THR A 14 -10.27 -6.85 14.93
C THR A 14 -9.14 -6.76 13.90
N GLU A 15 -8.95 -7.80 13.08
CA GLU A 15 -8.14 -7.69 11.88
C GLU A 15 -8.84 -6.81 10.85
N GLY A 16 -8.02 -6.07 10.11
CA GLY A 16 -8.47 -4.99 9.24
C GLY A 16 -9.54 -5.41 8.24
N LYS A 17 -10.43 -4.47 7.88
CA LYS A 17 -11.43 -4.73 6.83
C LYS A 17 -10.69 -4.95 5.49
N PRO A 18 -10.92 -6.06 4.76
CA PRO A 18 -10.15 -6.43 3.55
C PRO A 18 -10.35 -5.48 2.36
N TRP A 19 -11.19 -4.46 2.50
CA TRP A 19 -11.63 -3.58 1.42
C TRP A 19 -10.50 -2.89 0.66
N PHE A 20 -9.38 -2.52 1.30
CA PHE A 20 -8.27 -1.91 0.54
C PHE A 20 -7.13 -2.81 0.17
N GLU A 21 -7.11 -4.05 0.64
CA GLU A 21 -6.36 -5.07 -0.08
C GLU A 21 -6.94 -5.21 -1.50
N TRP A 22 -8.27 -5.17 -1.63
CA TRP A 22 -8.95 -5.16 -2.93
C TRP A 22 -8.71 -3.88 -3.74
N LEU A 23 -8.67 -2.72 -3.09
CA LEU A 23 -8.35 -1.46 -3.76
C LEU A 23 -6.91 -1.44 -4.28
N ALA A 24 -5.95 -1.94 -3.48
CA ALA A 24 -4.56 -2.08 -3.91
C ALA A 24 -4.42 -3.11 -5.04
N ALA A 25 -5.09 -4.25 -4.94
CA ALA A 25 -5.14 -5.23 -6.01
C ALA A 25 -5.72 -4.63 -7.31
N GLY A 26 -6.78 -3.83 -7.20
CA GLY A 26 -7.38 -3.11 -8.32
C GLY A 26 -6.40 -2.13 -8.98
N ALA A 27 -5.64 -1.36 -8.19
CA ALA A 27 -4.63 -0.44 -8.71
C ALA A 27 -3.50 -1.18 -9.46
N VAL A 28 -3.05 -2.33 -8.92
CA VAL A 28 -2.04 -3.18 -9.58
C VAL A 28 -2.58 -3.78 -10.89
N LEU A 29 -3.83 -4.25 -10.89
CA LEU A 29 -4.52 -4.74 -12.08
C LEU A 29 -4.60 -3.65 -13.16
N LEU A 30 -5.02 -2.43 -12.80
CA LEU A 30 -5.06 -1.31 -13.72
C LEU A 30 -3.68 -0.99 -14.29
N ALA A 31 -2.64 -0.96 -13.46
CA ALA A 31 -1.28 -0.75 -13.94
C ALA A 31 -0.86 -1.85 -14.93
N CYS A 32 -1.18 -3.11 -14.65
CA CYS A 32 -0.89 -4.24 -15.53
C CYS A 32 -1.58 -4.10 -16.90
N LEU A 33 -2.89 -3.78 -16.91
CA LEU A 33 -3.64 -3.51 -18.14
C LEU A 33 -3.05 -2.35 -18.95
N THR A 34 -2.56 -1.32 -18.26
CA THR A 34 -1.95 -0.14 -18.88
C THR A 34 -0.62 -0.51 -19.57
N VAL A 35 0.18 -1.40 -18.95
CA VAL A 35 1.40 -1.95 -19.57
C VAL A 35 1.06 -2.78 -20.80
N LEU A 36 0.07 -3.65 -20.72
CA LEU A 36 -0.37 -4.47 -21.86
C LEU A 36 -0.83 -3.62 -23.05
N SER A 37 -1.36 -2.42 -22.79
CA SER A 37 -1.73 -1.44 -23.81
C SER A 37 -0.56 -0.61 -24.35
N GLY A 38 0.69 -0.93 -23.97
CA GLY A 38 1.90 -0.23 -24.42
C GLY A 38 2.20 1.11 -23.72
N HIS A 39 1.42 1.49 -22.72
CA HIS A 39 1.56 2.79 -22.04
C HIS A 39 2.40 2.67 -20.75
N MET A 40 3.66 2.24 -20.90
CA MET A 40 4.55 1.94 -19.78
C MET A 40 4.75 3.16 -18.84
N LYS A 41 4.83 4.37 -19.40
CA LYS A 41 4.97 5.62 -18.63
C LYS A 41 3.77 5.89 -17.70
N LEU A 42 2.55 5.59 -18.18
CA LEU A 42 1.33 5.78 -17.39
C LEU A 42 1.20 4.72 -16.30
N ALA A 43 1.56 3.46 -16.59
CA ALA A 43 1.54 2.39 -15.60
C ALA A 43 2.45 2.69 -14.40
N THR A 44 3.67 3.18 -14.66
CA THR A 44 4.61 3.62 -13.61
C THR A 44 4.03 4.78 -12.80
N GLY A 45 3.40 5.75 -13.46
CA GLY A 45 2.72 6.87 -12.78
C GLY A 45 1.58 6.41 -11.85
N ILE A 46 0.79 5.43 -12.28
CA ILE A 46 -0.30 4.85 -11.49
C ILE A 46 0.26 4.21 -10.21
N ILE A 47 1.29 3.37 -10.31
CA ILE A 47 1.89 2.70 -9.14
C ILE A 47 2.57 3.70 -8.20
N ALA A 48 3.32 4.66 -8.75
CA ALA A 48 3.97 5.70 -7.95
C ALA A 48 2.95 6.56 -7.19
N GLY A 49 1.92 7.03 -7.89
CA GLY A 49 0.84 7.81 -7.30
C GLY A 49 0.07 7.02 -6.26
N PHE A 50 -0.27 5.77 -6.56
CA PHE A 50 -0.95 4.87 -5.63
C PHE A 50 -0.16 4.66 -4.33
N SER A 51 1.16 4.46 -4.44
CA SER A 51 2.06 4.30 -3.30
C SER A 51 2.11 5.56 -2.43
N LEU A 52 2.22 6.74 -3.03
CA LEU A 52 2.24 8.02 -2.31
C LEU A 52 0.92 8.31 -1.61
N ILE A 53 -0.21 8.16 -2.32
CA ILE A 53 -1.55 8.39 -1.77
C ILE A 53 -1.80 7.44 -0.60
N THR A 54 -1.42 6.18 -0.75
CA THR A 54 -1.53 5.17 0.31
C THR A 54 -0.69 5.52 1.54
N ALA A 55 0.56 5.96 1.35
CA ALA A 55 1.42 6.43 2.43
C ALA A 55 0.84 7.66 3.15
N LEU A 56 0.26 8.61 2.40
CA LEU A 56 -0.40 9.79 2.94
C LEU A 56 -1.65 9.44 3.77
N ILE A 57 -2.51 8.57 3.24
CA ILE A 57 -3.70 8.08 3.97
C ILE A 57 -3.26 7.42 5.28
N ARG A 58 -2.19 6.62 5.27
CA ARG A 58 -1.65 5.96 6.44
C ARG A 58 -1.08 6.95 7.47
N LEU A 59 -0.44 8.03 7.00
CA LEU A 59 0.05 9.12 7.86
C LEU A 59 -1.10 9.88 8.55
N ILE A 60 -2.19 10.14 7.84
CA ILE A 60 -3.34 10.91 8.35
C ILE A 60 -4.20 10.07 9.29
N PHE A 61 -4.51 8.82 8.94
CA PHE A 61 -5.43 7.98 9.71
C PHE A 61 -4.78 7.26 10.89
N ARG A 62 -3.45 7.14 10.93
CA ARG A 62 -2.62 6.56 12.03
C ARG A 62 -3.31 5.39 12.77
N ASP A 63 -3.95 5.66 13.91
CA ASP A 63 -4.57 4.67 14.81
C ASP A 63 -5.96 4.15 14.39
N ARG A 64 -6.63 4.84 13.46
CA ARG A 64 -7.94 4.46 12.89
C ARG A 64 -7.82 3.83 11.51
N SER A 65 -6.60 3.59 11.04
CA SER A 65 -6.37 3.07 9.70
C SER A 65 -6.97 1.66 9.56
N PRO A 66 -7.73 1.38 8.48
CA PRO A 66 -8.52 0.14 8.37
C PRO A 66 -7.69 -1.15 8.26
N TRP A 67 -6.35 -1.06 8.13
CA TRP A 67 -5.39 -2.15 7.89
C TRP A 67 -4.45 -2.27 9.11
N LYS A 68 -4.95 -2.77 10.23
CA LYS A 68 -4.24 -2.76 11.53
C LYS A 68 -3.45 -4.05 11.74
N VAL A 69 -2.35 -4.23 11.00
CA VAL A 69 -1.43 -5.38 11.17
C VAL A 69 0.05 -4.96 11.32
N ARG A 70 0.41 -3.72 10.95
CA ARG A 70 1.82 -3.25 10.92
C ARG A 70 2.01 -1.81 11.42
N THR A 71 3.22 -1.49 11.89
CA THR A 71 3.62 -0.15 12.38
C THR A 71 3.43 0.92 11.30
N VAL A 72 2.74 2.01 11.66
CA VAL A 72 2.43 3.13 10.75
C VAL A 72 3.69 3.73 10.11
N SER A 73 4.77 3.90 10.89
CA SER A 73 6.02 4.49 10.39
C SER A 73 6.68 3.63 9.30
N PHE A 74 6.64 2.31 9.42
CA PHE A 74 7.20 1.39 8.44
C PHE A 74 6.42 1.45 7.11
N ASP A 75 5.10 1.43 7.16
CA ASP A 75 4.27 1.48 5.94
C ASP A 75 4.43 2.81 5.20
N CYS A 76 4.49 3.93 5.93
CA CYS A 76 4.76 5.24 5.33
C CYS A 76 6.16 5.27 4.72
N PHE A 77 7.19 4.75 5.40
CA PHE A 77 8.55 4.72 4.88
C PHE A 77 8.61 3.95 3.54
N ILE A 78 8.08 2.74 3.49
CA ILE A 78 8.06 1.93 2.25
C ILE A 78 7.26 2.63 1.15
N GLY A 79 6.08 3.15 1.47
CA GLY A 79 5.21 3.80 0.48
C GLY A 79 5.82 5.07 -0.12
N PHE A 80 6.47 5.91 0.70
CA PHE A 80 7.20 7.08 0.23
C PHE A 80 8.46 6.70 -0.53
N SER A 81 9.28 5.77 -0.01
CA SER A 81 10.49 5.31 -0.70
C SER A 81 10.18 4.71 -2.07
N LEU A 82 9.12 3.91 -2.19
CA LEU A 82 8.71 3.33 -3.47
C LEU A 82 8.17 4.40 -4.42
N GLY A 83 7.34 5.32 -3.93
CA GLY A 83 6.80 6.43 -4.73
C GLY A 83 7.89 7.37 -5.26
N PHE A 84 8.72 7.90 -4.37
CA PHE A 84 9.85 8.76 -4.76
C PHE A 84 10.88 8.03 -5.60
N GLY A 85 11.18 6.77 -5.27
CA GLY A 85 12.10 5.94 -6.05
C GLY A 85 11.65 5.78 -7.49
N LEU A 86 10.37 5.47 -7.73
CA LEU A 86 9.82 5.38 -9.09
C LEU A 86 9.87 6.71 -9.85
N ILE A 87 9.56 7.81 -9.17
CA ILE A 87 9.63 9.16 -9.77
C ILE A 87 11.08 9.50 -10.15
N LEU A 88 12.04 9.25 -9.27
CA LEU A 88 13.45 9.49 -9.52
C LEU A 88 13.97 8.67 -10.70
N VAL A 89 13.62 7.38 -10.77
CA VAL A 89 13.97 6.53 -11.91
C VAL A 89 13.35 7.07 -13.20
N TYR A 90 12.09 7.51 -13.16
CA TYR A 90 11.43 8.10 -14.32
C TYR A 90 12.12 9.39 -14.80
N ILE A 91 12.48 10.28 -13.87
CA ILE A 91 13.25 11.50 -14.17
C ILE A 91 14.62 11.14 -14.75
N SER A 92 15.29 10.14 -14.20
CA SER A 92 16.58 9.68 -14.71
C SER A 92 16.48 9.19 -16.15
N ILE A 93 15.43 8.45 -16.49
CA ILE A 93 15.18 7.99 -17.86
C ILE A 93 14.87 9.18 -18.77
N LEU A 94 14.11 10.17 -18.29
CA LEU A 94 13.79 11.37 -19.05
C LEU A 94 15.02 12.24 -19.33
N LEU A 95 15.95 12.34 -18.37
CA LEU A 95 17.18 13.12 -18.52
C LEU A 95 18.23 12.46 -19.42
N ILE A 96 18.25 11.13 -19.46
CA ILE A 96 19.23 10.37 -20.26
C ILE A 96 18.74 10.12 -21.71
N SER A 97 17.43 10.22 -21.93
CA SER A 97 16.76 10.03 -23.24
C SER A 97 16.77 11.30 -24.08
#